data_AF-A0A8E2AI10-F1
#
_entry.id   AF-A0A8E2AI10-F1
#
_cell.length_a   1.000
_cell.length_b   1.000
_cell.length_c   1.000
_cell.angle_alpha   90.00
_cell.angle_beta   90.00
_cell.angle_gamma   90.00
#
_symmetry.space_group_name_H-M   'P 1'
#
loop_
_entity.id
_entity.type
_entity.pdbx_description
1 polymer ?
#
loop_
_entity_poly.entity_id
_entity_poly.type
_entity_poly.pdbx_seq_one_letter_code
_entity_poly.pdbx_strand_id
1 'polypeptide(L)'
;MGLGRRKDGKDSGEFSPIFYKKSRLTLISHDSFWLSETPFKPSKYPGAGHNRVCTAGHFMLTTPPSSQSANFTVFNTHLDHRSDAQRRLSASLLLTRARYETHTTRGPVFVMGDLNSPPIGRDAGAYKILTGQLPPMAIDPEFERKYTASGDTPGDFTMRDLGGETPKMRVSGHFATFTGFKKPNDAANLARIDFIFGGSNGGWSADAYKVISTLTDDGILASDHRPVITDVF
;
A
#
# COMPACT_ATOMS: atom_id res chain seq x y z
N MET A 1 14.67 -0.36 3.28
CA MET A 1 14.23 -1.14 4.46
C MET A 1 13.15 -2.13 4.03
N GLY A 2 13.08 -3.31 4.65
CA GLY A 2 12.07 -4.33 4.38
C GLY A 2 12.60 -5.75 4.59
N LEU A 3 11.69 -6.71 4.80
CA LEU A 3 12.00 -8.14 4.97
C LEU A 3 11.83 -8.91 3.64
N GLY A 4 12.72 -9.86 3.37
CA GLY A 4 12.67 -10.71 2.17
C GLY A 4 11.64 -11.84 2.31
N ARG A 5 10.94 -12.20 1.23
CA ARG A 5 9.79 -13.13 1.22
C ARG A 5 10.14 -14.62 1.15
N ARG A 6 11.38 -15.06 1.38
CA ARG A 6 11.71 -16.49 1.29
C ARG A 6 11.06 -17.32 2.40
N LYS A 7 10.75 -18.59 2.09
CA LYS A 7 10.05 -19.53 2.98
C LYS A 7 10.77 -19.81 4.30
N ASP A 8 12.10 -19.64 4.34
CA ASP A 8 12.94 -19.91 5.51
C ASP A 8 13.18 -18.68 6.40
N GLY A 9 12.55 -17.53 6.11
CA GLY A 9 12.64 -16.32 6.92
C GLY A 9 14.01 -15.63 6.90
N LYS A 10 14.94 -16.07 6.05
CA LYS A 10 16.23 -15.40 5.84
C LYS A 10 16.05 -14.20 4.91
N ASP A 11 16.82 -13.13 5.13
CA ASP A 11 16.85 -11.88 4.33
C ASP A 11 17.21 -12.12 2.85
N SER A 12 16.27 -12.67 2.10
CA SER A 12 16.39 -13.06 0.70
C SER A 12 14.99 -13.27 0.10
N GLY A 13 14.88 -13.31 -1.23
CA GLY A 13 13.58 -13.35 -1.94
C GLY A 13 13.09 -11.95 -2.33
N GLU A 14 11.84 -11.85 -2.78
CA GLU A 14 11.21 -10.56 -3.13
C GLU A 14 10.96 -9.73 -1.86
N PHE A 15 11.17 -8.43 -1.92
CA PHE A 15 10.92 -7.49 -0.82
C PHE A 15 9.75 -6.57 -1.19
N SER A 16 9.13 -5.93 -0.19
CA SER A 16 8.32 -4.72 -0.39
C SER A 16 9.05 -3.52 0.20
N PRO A 17 10.20 -3.12 -0.36
CA PRO A 17 11.07 -2.18 0.31
C PRO A 17 10.50 -0.77 0.27
N ILE A 18 10.84 0.02 1.29
CA ILE A 18 10.62 1.48 1.27
C ILE A 18 11.99 2.15 1.09
N PHE A 19 12.08 2.99 0.06
CA PHE A 19 13.23 3.86 -0.18
C PHE A 19 12.86 5.28 0.22
N TYR A 20 13.78 5.97 0.90
CA TYR A 20 13.55 7.32 1.41
C TYR A 20 14.84 8.15 1.43
N LYS A 21 14.70 9.48 1.34
CA LYS A 21 15.84 10.41 1.39
C LYS A 21 16.20 10.74 2.83
N LYS A 22 17.33 10.21 3.32
CA LYS A 22 17.81 10.41 4.70
C LYS A 22 18.02 11.88 5.10
N SER A 23 18.25 12.77 4.13
CA SER A 23 18.38 14.21 4.39
C SER A 23 17.05 14.90 4.73
N ARG A 24 15.91 14.27 4.43
CA ARG A 24 14.56 14.80 4.69
C ARG A 24 13.78 14.02 5.73
N LEU A 25 14.14 12.76 5.96
CA LEU A 25 13.36 11.82 6.75
C LEU A 25 14.26 11.03 7.69
N THR A 26 13.87 11.00 8.96
CA THR A 26 14.40 10.11 9.99
C THR A 26 13.48 8.91 10.12
N LEU A 27 14.04 7.70 10.01
CA LEU A 27 13.31 6.47 10.29
C LEU A 27 13.32 6.24 11.81
N ILE A 28 12.14 6.27 12.44
CA ILE A 28 11.99 6.05 13.88
C ILE A 28 11.96 4.56 14.18
N SER A 29 11.10 3.81 13.47
CA SER A 29 10.95 2.37 13.64
C SER A 29 10.37 1.74 12.39
N HIS A 30 10.52 0.43 12.26
CA HIS A 30 9.90 -0.31 11.18
C HIS A 30 9.62 -1.75 11.58
N ASP A 31 8.61 -2.34 10.94
CA ASP A 31 8.29 -3.75 11.06
C ASP A 31 7.83 -4.32 9.71
N SER A 32 7.66 -5.63 9.68
CA SER A 32 7.10 -6.33 8.53
C SER A 32 6.27 -7.50 9.02
N PHE A 33 5.21 -7.81 8.27
CA PHE A 33 4.31 -8.92 8.59
C PHE A 33 3.89 -9.65 7.31
N TRP A 34 3.67 -10.95 7.43
CA TRP A 34 3.24 -11.80 6.33
C TRP A 34 1.74 -11.65 6.10
N LEU A 35 1.34 -11.60 4.85
CA LEU A 35 -0.04 -11.43 4.44
C LEU A 35 -0.70 -12.80 4.27
N SER A 36 -0.90 -13.46 5.39
CA SER A 36 -1.48 -14.80 5.52
C SER A 36 -2.28 -14.92 6.82
N GLU A 37 -2.81 -16.11 7.09
CA GLU A 37 -3.48 -16.44 8.35
C GLU A 37 -2.53 -16.44 9.57
N THR A 38 -1.21 -16.32 9.36
CA THR A 38 -0.22 -16.29 10.46
C THR A 38 0.81 -15.17 10.26
N PRO A 39 0.43 -13.90 10.48
CA PRO A 39 1.22 -12.75 10.03
C PRO A 39 2.59 -12.59 10.69
N PHE A 40 2.79 -13.14 11.88
CA PHE A 40 4.05 -13.02 12.63
C PHE A 40 5.12 -14.05 12.27
N LYS A 41 4.83 -14.98 11.36
CA LYS A 41 5.80 -15.99 10.91
C LYS A 41 5.81 -16.17 9.39
N PRO A 42 6.94 -16.56 8.78
CA PRO A 42 7.02 -16.88 7.37
C PRO A 42 5.95 -17.87 6.93
N SER A 43 5.08 -17.43 6.03
CA SER A 43 3.86 -18.16 5.70
C SER A 43 3.25 -17.72 4.37
N LYS A 44 2.38 -18.57 3.82
CA LYS A 44 1.62 -18.33 2.60
C LYS A 44 0.14 -18.54 2.87
N TYR A 45 -0.72 -17.67 2.36
CA TYR A 45 -2.16 -17.89 2.40
C TYR A 45 -2.56 -19.09 1.51
N PRO A 46 -3.52 -19.94 1.92
CA PRO A 46 -4.06 -21.01 1.08
C PRO A 46 -4.53 -20.50 -0.29
N GLY A 47 -4.08 -21.14 -1.37
CA GLY A 47 -4.42 -20.73 -2.75
C GLY A 47 -3.64 -19.53 -3.30
N ALA A 48 -2.83 -18.84 -2.51
CA ALA A 48 -1.95 -17.79 -3.02
C ALA A 48 -0.80 -18.38 -3.86
N GLY A 49 -0.37 -17.65 -4.89
CA GLY A 49 0.78 -18.02 -5.72
C GLY A 49 2.09 -17.98 -4.93
N HIS A 50 2.28 -16.92 -4.14
CA HIS A 50 3.53 -16.67 -3.40
C HIS A 50 3.27 -16.21 -1.98
N ASN A 51 4.31 -16.29 -1.14
CA ASN A 51 4.29 -15.61 0.15
C ASN A 51 4.33 -14.10 -0.11
N ARG A 52 3.50 -13.34 0.60
CA ARG A 52 3.43 -11.88 0.48
C ARG A 52 3.72 -11.24 1.84
N VAL A 53 4.37 -10.09 1.84
CA VAL A 53 4.63 -9.29 3.05
C VAL A 53 4.22 -7.85 2.84
N CYS A 54 3.92 -7.18 3.94
CA CYS A 54 3.90 -5.73 4.01
C CYS A 54 5.06 -5.24 4.88
N THR A 55 5.72 -4.17 4.45
CA THR A 55 6.70 -3.43 5.27
C THR A 55 6.05 -2.13 5.71
N ALA A 56 6.13 -1.82 7.01
CA ALA A 56 5.69 -0.54 7.56
C ALA A 56 6.91 0.23 8.08
N GLY A 57 6.95 1.54 7.81
CA GLY A 57 7.98 2.43 8.31
C GLY A 57 7.36 3.66 8.96
N HIS A 58 7.77 3.93 10.19
CA HIS A 58 7.40 5.14 10.93
C HIS A 58 8.50 6.19 10.75
N PHE A 59 8.13 7.34 10.21
CA PHE A 59 9.06 8.40 9.81
C PHE A 59 8.76 9.71 10.51
N MET A 60 9.82 10.50 10.65
CA MET A 60 9.75 11.89 11.06
C MET A 60 10.40 12.79 10.00
N LEU A 61 9.76 13.91 9.68
CA LEU A 61 10.34 14.98 8.88
C LEU A 61 11.49 15.64 9.66
N THR A 62 12.65 15.80 9.01
CA THR A 62 13.80 16.47 9.62
C THR A 62 13.55 17.97 9.81
N THR A 63 12.73 18.57 8.94
CA THR A 63 12.31 19.98 8.99
C THR A 63 10.80 20.07 8.74
N PRO A 64 9.97 19.82 9.77
CA PRO A 64 8.52 19.84 9.62
C PRO A 64 8.01 21.29 9.44
N PRO A 65 6.98 21.51 8.60
CA PRO A 65 6.21 22.75 8.64
C PRO A 65 5.55 22.92 10.00
N SER A 66 5.42 24.17 10.48
CA SER A 66 4.87 24.47 11.82
C SER A 66 3.43 23.99 12.04
N SER A 67 2.67 23.74 10.96
CA SER A 67 1.26 23.35 10.98
C SER A 67 1.02 21.85 10.73
N GLN A 68 2.06 21.04 10.52
CA GLN A 68 1.92 19.64 10.15
C GLN A 68 2.51 18.71 11.21
N SER A 69 1.94 17.51 11.32
CA SER A 69 2.57 16.45 12.11
C SER A 69 3.96 16.19 11.56
N ALA A 70 4.97 16.24 12.43
CA ALA A 70 6.32 15.84 12.04
C ALA A 70 6.39 14.35 11.72
N ASN A 71 5.46 13.54 12.25
CA ASN A 71 5.49 12.08 12.16
C ASN A 71 4.40 11.54 11.24
N PHE A 72 4.72 10.48 10.49
CA PHE A 72 3.79 9.75 9.64
C PHE A 72 4.23 8.29 9.45
N THR A 73 3.32 7.43 9.03
CA THR A 73 3.63 6.01 8.78
C THR A 73 3.32 5.64 7.34
N VAL A 74 4.21 4.88 6.70
CA VAL A 74 4.05 4.38 5.32
C VAL A 74 4.10 2.86 5.32
N PHE A 75 3.13 2.25 4.66
CA PHE A 75 3.06 0.82 4.38
C PHE A 75 3.34 0.60 2.90
N ASN A 76 4.24 -0.34 2.57
CA ASN A 76 4.41 -0.83 1.21
C ASN A 76 4.10 -2.33 1.15
N THR A 77 3.38 -2.75 0.11
CA THR A 77 2.97 -4.14 -0.07
C THR A 77 2.90 -4.53 -1.55
N HIS A 78 2.82 -5.83 -1.80
CA HIS A 78 2.51 -6.39 -3.10
C HIS A 78 1.65 -7.63 -2.87
N LEU A 79 0.37 -7.57 -3.22
CA LEU A 79 -0.63 -8.62 -2.93
C LEU A 79 -0.63 -9.73 -3.98
N ASP A 80 -1.29 -10.85 -3.68
CA ASP A 80 -1.28 -12.02 -4.57
C ASP A 80 -2.08 -11.81 -5.88
N HIS A 81 -1.49 -12.28 -6.98
CA HIS A 81 -2.10 -12.20 -8.31
C HIS A 81 -3.14 -13.32 -8.57
N ARG A 82 -3.10 -14.43 -7.81
CA ARG A 82 -3.97 -15.60 -8.06
C ARG A 82 -5.20 -15.64 -7.17
N SER A 83 -5.07 -15.25 -5.91
CA SER A 83 -6.11 -15.46 -4.89
C SER A 83 -6.74 -14.16 -4.43
N ASP A 84 -8.00 -13.92 -4.84
CA ASP A 84 -8.79 -12.80 -4.32
C ASP A 84 -9.03 -12.90 -2.80
N ALA A 85 -9.19 -14.13 -2.28
CA ALA A 85 -9.30 -14.36 -0.85
C ALA A 85 -8.03 -13.90 -0.09
N GLN A 86 -6.84 -14.16 -0.65
CA GLN A 86 -5.59 -13.63 -0.09
C GLN A 86 -5.58 -12.11 -0.10
N ARG A 87 -5.97 -11.49 -1.22
CA ARG A 87 -6.00 -10.03 -1.34
C ARG A 87 -6.94 -9.40 -0.32
N ARG A 88 -8.13 -9.97 -0.14
CA ARG A 88 -9.13 -9.52 0.83
C ARG A 88 -8.66 -9.67 2.29
N LEU A 89 -8.04 -10.80 2.63
CA LEU A 89 -7.41 -10.97 3.96
C LEU A 89 -6.30 -9.93 4.16
N SER A 90 -5.45 -9.73 3.16
CA SER A 90 -4.34 -8.77 3.23
C SER A 90 -4.84 -7.34 3.45
N ALA A 91 -5.87 -6.92 2.72
CA ALA A 91 -6.53 -5.63 2.91
C ALA A 91 -7.06 -5.45 4.34
N SER A 92 -7.60 -6.52 4.93
CA SER A 92 -8.10 -6.51 6.31
C SER A 92 -6.96 -6.34 7.33
N LEU A 93 -5.85 -7.07 7.16
CA LEU A 93 -4.65 -6.90 7.99
C LEU A 93 -4.05 -5.49 7.88
N LEU A 94 -3.98 -4.95 6.65
CA LEU A 94 -3.48 -3.61 6.37
C LEU A 94 -4.35 -2.55 7.06
N LEU A 95 -5.68 -2.65 6.97
CA LEU A 95 -6.59 -1.72 7.64
C LEU A 95 -6.42 -1.72 9.15
N THR A 96 -6.40 -2.89 9.79
CA THR A 96 -6.22 -3.00 11.25
C THR A 96 -4.91 -2.37 11.68
N ARG A 97 -3.81 -2.71 10.99
CA ARG A 97 -2.47 -2.20 11.31
C ARG A 97 -2.35 -0.69 11.06
N ALA A 98 -2.94 -0.18 9.97
CA ALA A 98 -2.97 1.25 9.66
C ALA A 98 -3.81 2.04 10.66
N ARG A 99 -4.97 1.52 11.07
CA ARG A 99 -5.80 2.13 12.12
C ARG A 99 -5.06 2.23 13.45
N TYR A 100 -4.29 1.21 13.81
CA TYR A 100 -3.46 1.26 15.01
C TYR A 100 -2.45 2.41 14.96
N GLU A 101 -1.83 2.66 13.80
CA GLU A 101 -0.87 3.76 13.63
C GLU A 101 -1.51 5.13 13.80
N THR A 102 -2.76 5.33 13.36
CA THR A 102 -3.44 6.61 13.55
C THR A 102 -3.68 6.92 15.02
N HIS A 103 -3.93 5.91 15.86
CA HIS A 103 -4.14 6.07 17.30
C HIS A 103 -2.83 6.27 18.06
N THR A 104 -1.80 5.52 17.70
CA THR A 104 -0.51 5.52 18.42
C THR A 104 0.38 6.70 18.04
N THR A 105 0.41 7.07 16.76
CA THR A 105 1.27 8.14 16.27
C THR A 105 0.54 9.48 16.16
N ARG A 106 -0.80 9.45 16.07
CA ARG A 106 -1.64 10.63 15.75
C ARG A 106 -1.25 11.34 14.45
N GLY A 107 -0.47 10.68 13.59
CA GLY A 107 -0.02 11.18 12.30
C GLY A 107 -0.81 10.62 11.13
N PRO A 108 -0.60 11.16 9.91
CA PRO A 108 -1.13 10.57 8.70
C PRO A 108 -0.51 9.20 8.44
N VAL A 109 -1.30 8.31 7.85
CA VAL A 109 -0.89 6.96 7.48
C VAL A 109 -1.11 6.77 5.99
N PHE A 110 -0.12 6.20 5.30
CA PHE A 110 -0.18 5.93 3.88
C PHE A 110 0.01 4.44 3.60
N VAL A 111 -0.77 3.90 2.65
CA VAL A 111 -0.58 2.54 2.13
C VAL A 111 -0.31 2.65 0.64
N MET A 112 0.78 2.05 0.17
CA MET A 112 1.16 2.03 -1.24
C MET A 112 1.54 0.63 -1.70
N GLY A 113 1.51 0.43 -3.02
CA GLY A 113 2.02 -0.77 -3.66
C GLY A 113 1.10 -1.35 -4.72
N ASP A 114 1.48 -2.54 -5.21
CA ASP A 114 0.71 -3.31 -6.18
C ASP A 114 -0.32 -4.18 -5.46
N LEU A 115 -1.60 -3.84 -5.61
CA LEU A 115 -2.69 -4.61 -5.00
C LEU A 115 -3.08 -5.85 -5.80
N ASN A 116 -2.66 -6.00 -7.06
CA ASN A 116 -3.25 -6.97 -8.00
C ASN A 116 -4.80 -6.98 -7.96
N SER A 117 -5.39 -5.82 -7.62
CA SER A 117 -6.81 -5.66 -7.33
C SER A 117 -7.27 -4.34 -7.95
N PRO A 118 -8.01 -4.38 -9.07
CA PRO A 118 -8.52 -3.16 -9.70
C PRO A 118 -9.58 -2.48 -8.81
N PRO A 119 -9.95 -1.22 -9.09
CA PRO A 119 -10.96 -0.52 -8.29
C PRO A 119 -12.38 -1.04 -8.51
N ILE A 120 -12.61 -1.77 -9.61
CA ILE A 120 -13.92 -2.30 -10.03
C ILE A 120 -13.77 -3.73 -10.57
N GLY A 121 -14.90 -4.44 -10.66
CA GLY A 121 -14.95 -5.81 -11.19
C GLY A 121 -14.80 -6.89 -10.11
N ARG A 122 -14.64 -8.14 -10.56
CA ARG A 122 -14.65 -9.34 -9.70
C ARG A 122 -13.43 -9.42 -8.77
N ASP A 123 -12.29 -8.90 -9.21
CA ASP A 123 -11.01 -8.99 -8.50
C ASP A 123 -10.73 -7.74 -7.63
N ALA A 124 -11.73 -6.87 -7.46
CA ALA A 124 -11.63 -5.62 -6.71
C ALA A 124 -11.72 -5.80 -5.18
N GLY A 125 -11.62 -7.03 -4.67
CA GLY A 125 -11.88 -7.35 -3.27
C GLY A 125 -11.02 -6.56 -2.29
N ALA A 126 -9.70 -6.46 -2.52
CA ALA A 126 -8.80 -5.70 -1.66
C ALA A 126 -9.05 -4.20 -1.71
N TYR A 127 -9.17 -3.63 -2.92
CA TYR A 127 -9.46 -2.21 -3.09
C TYR A 127 -10.76 -1.82 -2.37
N LYS A 128 -11.81 -2.62 -2.54
CA LYS A 128 -13.12 -2.38 -1.93
C LYS A 128 -13.09 -2.52 -0.40
N ILE A 129 -12.32 -3.45 0.15
CA ILE A 129 -12.14 -3.53 1.61
C ILE A 129 -11.39 -2.28 2.11
N LEU A 130 -10.24 -1.94 1.52
CA LEU A 130 -9.45 -0.77 1.91
C LEU A 130 -10.28 0.52 1.89
N THR A 131 -11.13 0.69 0.87
CA THR A 131 -11.97 1.90 0.69
C THR A 131 -13.33 1.84 1.38
N GLY A 132 -13.61 0.79 2.17
CA GLY A 132 -14.86 0.66 2.93
C GLY A 132 -16.10 0.27 2.12
N GLN A 133 -15.94 -0.11 0.85
CA GLN A 133 -17.03 -0.61 0.00
C GLN A 133 -17.40 -2.07 0.28
N LEU A 134 -16.49 -2.82 0.92
CA LEU A 134 -16.72 -4.17 1.44
C LEU A 134 -16.24 -4.25 2.89
N PRO A 135 -16.90 -5.05 3.74
CA PRO A 135 -16.43 -5.25 5.11
C PRO A 135 -15.10 -6.03 5.13
N PRO A 136 -14.20 -5.74 6.09
CA PRO A 136 -13.00 -6.52 6.31
C PRO A 136 -13.34 -7.97 6.68
N MET A 137 -12.42 -8.88 6.38
CA MET A 137 -12.49 -10.28 6.79
C MET A 137 -11.99 -10.45 8.22
N ALA A 138 -12.39 -11.54 8.87
CA ALA A 138 -11.75 -11.99 10.10
C ALA A 138 -10.25 -12.23 9.85
N ILE A 139 -9.43 -11.78 10.79
CA ILE A 139 -7.97 -11.88 10.74
C ILE A 139 -7.46 -12.73 11.90
N ASP A 140 -6.16 -12.99 11.91
CA ASP A 140 -5.50 -13.69 13.02
C ASP A 140 -5.77 -12.99 14.37
N PRO A 141 -6.29 -13.70 15.40
CA PRO A 141 -6.63 -13.08 16.69
C PRO A 141 -5.44 -12.48 17.44
N GLU A 142 -4.22 -13.00 17.26
CA GLU A 142 -3.04 -12.43 17.88
C GLU A 142 -2.69 -11.09 17.22
N PHE A 143 -2.79 -11.01 15.90
CA PHE A 143 -2.62 -9.78 15.14
C PHE A 143 -3.65 -8.72 15.53
N GLU A 144 -4.92 -9.12 15.62
CA GLU A 144 -6.00 -8.23 16.04
C GLU A 144 -5.77 -7.68 17.44
N ARG A 145 -5.43 -8.53 18.42
CA ARG A 145 -5.12 -8.09 19.79
C ARG A 145 -3.93 -7.14 19.85
N LYS A 146 -2.88 -7.40 19.08
CA LYS A 146 -1.67 -6.56 19.05
C LYS A 146 -1.95 -5.18 18.45
N TYR A 147 -2.78 -5.11 17.41
CA TYR A 147 -3.00 -3.90 16.61
C TYR A 147 -4.43 -3.36 16.72
N THR A 148 -5.07 -3.55 17.87
CA THR A 148 -6.29 -2.82 18.24
C THR A 148 -5.96 -1.96 19.46
N ALA A 149 -6.09 -0.64 19.34
CA ALA A 149 -5.75 0.28 20.42
C ALA A 149 -6.82 0.24 21.54
N SER A 150 -6.44 0.55 22.78
CA SER A 150 -7.43 0.68 23.86
C SER A 150 -8.38 1.85 23.58
N GLY A 151 -9.69 1.59 23.59
CA GLY A 151 -10.72 2.58 23.25
C GLY A 151 -11.03 2.69 21.74
N ASP A 152 -10.38 1.88 20.91
CA ASP A 152 -10.66 1.74 19.48
C ASP A 152 -11.99 0.98 19.29
N THR A 153 -13.02 1.68 18.80
CA THR A 153 -14.25 1.04 18.36
C THR A 153 -14.12 0.65 16.89
N PRO A 154 -14.58 -0.55 16.46
CA PRO A 154 -14.68 -0.88 15.05
C PRO A 154 -15.66 0.09 14.35
N GLY A 155 -15.13 1.17 13.76
CA GLY A 155 -15.95 2.14 13.03
C GLY A 155 -15.11 3.10 12.19
N ASP A 156 -15.46 3.17 10.90
CA ASP A 156 -15.17 4.21 9.90
C ASP A 156 -13.72 4.46 9.43
N PHE A 157 -12.70 3.87 10.06
CA PHE A 157 -11.36 3.96 9.49
C PHE A 157 -11.28 3.22 8.14
N THR A 158 -10.93 3.98 7.11
CA THR A 158 -10.79 3.52 5.73
C THR A 158 -9.57 4.18 5.11
N MET A 159 -9.15 3.64 3.97
CA MET A 159 -8.12 4.24 3.13
C MET A 159 -8.79 5.00 1.99
N ARG A 160 -8.30 6.20 1.70
CA ARG A 160 -8.75 7.07 0.60
C ARG A 160 -7.77 6.98 -0.55
N ASP A 161 -8.23 6.66 -1.75
CA ASP A 161 -7.39 6.60 -2.95
C ASP A 161 -6.92 8.01 -3.32
N LEU A 162 -5.62 8.30 -3.20
CA LEU A 162 -5.10 9.64 -3.44
C LEU A 162 -5.32 10.11 -4.89
N GLY A 163 -5.44 9.19 -5.85
CA GLY A 163 -5.80 9.53 -7.22
C GLY A 163 -7.24 10.04 -7.35
N GLY A 164 -8.15 9.55 -6.50
CA GLY A 164 -9.54 10.02 -6.41
C GLY A 164 -9.72 11.30 -5.59
N GLU A 165 -8.84 11.52 -4.62
CA GLU A 165 -8.84 12.70 -3.73
C GLU A 165 -8.12 13.91 -4.33
N THR A 166 -7.22 13.69 -5.29
CA THR A 166 -6.50 14.77 -5.99
C THR A 166 -7.45 15.54 -6.92
N PRO A 167 -7.42 16.89 -6.95
CA PRO A 167 -8.19 17.68 -7.90
C PRO A 167 -7.99 17.21 -9.35
N LYS A 168 -9.06 16.99 -10.11
CA LYS A 168 -8.98 16.40 -11.46
C LYS A 168 -8.00 17.11 -12.40
N MET A 169 -7.88 18.44 -12.28
CA MET A 169 -6.95 19.24 -13.10
C MET A 169 -5.46 19.01 -12.74
N ARG A 170 -5.19 18.34 -11.62
CA ARG A 170 -3.86 17.99 -11.10
C ARG A 170 -3.58 16.49 -11.20
N VAL A 171 -4.51 15.71 -11.76
CA VAL A 171 -4.33 14.30 -12.13
C VAL A 171 -3.81 14.25 -13.57
N SER A 172 -2.65 13.63 -13.80
CA SER A 172 -2.01 13.64 -15.13
C SER A 172 -1.32 12.32 -15.48
N GLY A 173 -0.98 12.14 -16.75
CA GLY A 173 -0.32 10.93 -17.26
C GLY A 173 -1.31 9.83 -17.63
N HIS A 174 -0.94 8.57 -17.32
CA HIS A 174 -1.72 7.39 -17.72
C HIS A 174 -2.79 7.00 -16.69
N PHE A 175 -3.87 6.34 -17.13
CA PHE A 175 -4.82 5.70 -16.21
C PHE A 175 -4.29 4.36 -15.68
N ALA A 176 -3.85 3.50 -16.61
CA ALA A 176 -3.38 2.16 -16.29
C ALA A 176 -1.96 2.19 -15.72
N THR A 177 -1.76 1.43 -14.65
CA THR A 177 -0.45 1.27 -14.02
C THR A 177 0.23 0.00 -14.49
N PHE A 178 -0.52 -1.07 -14.76
CA PHE A 178 0.02 -2.29 -15.36
C PHE A 178 -0.03 -2.27 -16.89
N THR A 179 1.07 -2.71 -17.51
CA THR A 179 1.25 -2.78 -18.98
C THR A 179 1.70 -4.14 -19.48
N GLY A 180 2.27 -5.01 -18.64
CA GLY A 180 2.75 -6.34 -19.06
C GLY A 180 3.82 -6.31 -20.16
N PHE A 181 4.70 -5.30 -20.16
CA PHE A 181 5.72 -5.05 -21.20
C PHE A 181 5.16 -4.86 -22.62
N LYS A 182 3.87 -4.52 -22.74
CA LYS A 182 3.23 -4.33 -24.04
C LYS A 182 3.78 -3.10 -24.75
N LYS A 183 3.91 -3.23 -26.07
CA LYS A 183 4.35 -2.13 -26.94
C LYS A 183 3.41 -0.93 -26.82
N PRO A 184 3.92 0.30 -27.06
CA PRO A 184 3.07 1.47 -27.23
C PRO A 184 1.93 1.18 -28.22
N ASN A 185 0.71 1.57 -27.84
CA ASN A 185 -0.56 1.37 -28.57
C ASN A 185 -1.27 0.00 -28.41
N ASP A 186 -0.71 -0.98 -27.69
CA ASP A 186 -1.48 -2.16 -27.28
C ASP A 186 -2.22 -1.89 -25.95
N ALA A 187 -3.54 -1.69 -26.06
CA ALA A 187 -4.41 -1.39 -24.92
C ALA A 187 -5.04 -2.62 -24.26
N ALA A 188 -4.78 -3.85 -24.74
CA ALA A 188 -5.40 -5.03 -24.18
C ALA A 188 -4.86 -5.32 -22.76
N ASN A 189 -5.75 -5.66 -21.84
CA ASN A 189 -5.45 -6.02 -20.45
C ASN A 189 -4.72 -4.94 -19.63
N LEU A 190 -4.84 -3.66 -20.03
CA LEU A 190 -4.40 -2.54 -19.20
C LEU A 190 -5.25 -2.50 -17.92
N ALA A 191 -4.59 -2.34 -16.78
CA ALA A 191 -5.25 -2.27 -15.48
C ALA A 191 -4.62 -1.22 -14.58
N ARG A 192 -5.42 -0.65 -13.69
CA ARG A 192 -4.93 0.17 -12.57
C ARG A 192 -4.96 -0.71 -11.33
N ILE A 193 -3.79 -1.18 -10.91
CA ILE A 193 -3.61 -2.07 -9.77
C ILE A 193 -2.57 -1.57 -8.77
N ASP A 194 -1.85 -0.50 -9.11
CA ASP A 194 -0.90 0.18 -8.25
C ASP A 194 -1.54 1.46 -7.70
N PHE A 195 -1.47 1.63 -6.38
CA PHE A 195 -2.16 2.72 -5.69
C PHE A 195 -1.29 3.34 -4.60
N ILE A 196 -1.67 4.57 -4.24
CA ILE A 196 -1.24 5.23 -3.02
C ILE A 196 -2.51 5.69 -2.33
N PHE A 197 -2.69 5.30 -1.08
CA PHE A 197 -3.82 5.68 -0.26
C PHE A 197 -3.38 6.49 0.96
N GLY A 198 -4.21 7.42 1.40
CA GLY A 198 -4.09 8.10 2.69
C GLY A 198 -5.19 7.67 3.65
N GLY A 199 -4.89 7.54 4.94
CA GLY A 199 -5.85 7.15 5.97
C GLY A 199 -6.97 8.18 6.15
N SER A 200 -8.19 7.72 6.44
CA SER A 200 -9.36 8.60 6.65
C SER A 200 -9.28 9.50 7.88
N ASN A 201 -8.25 9.31 8.74
CA ASN A 201 -7.93 10.20 9.84
C ASN A 201 -7.38 11.57 9.39
N GLY A 202 -7.07 11.73 8.10
CA GLY A 202 -6.55 12.98 7.54
C GLY A 202 -5.11 13.25 7.98
N GLY A 203 -4.77 14.53 8.13
CA GLY A 203 -3.39 14.97 8.33
C GLY A 203 -2.57 14.97 7.04
N TRP A 204 -3.24 14.94 5.89
CA TRP A 204 -2.66 15.00 4.57
C TRP A 204 -3.64 15.66 3.57
N SER A 205 -3.10 16.19 2.47
CA SER A 205 -3.84 16.70 1.30
C SER A 205 -3.09 16.31 0.03
N ALA A 206 -3.80 15.73 -0.94
CA ALA A 206 -3.21 15.33 -2.21
C ALA A 206 -3.29 16.48 -3.23
N ASP A 207 -2.14 17.01 -3.63
CA ASP A 207 -2.04 18.17 -4.51
C ASP A 207 -1.87 17.79 -5.98
N ALA A 208 -1.09 16.74 -6.26
CA ALA A 208 -0.89 16.21 -7.59
C ALA A 208 -0.83 14.68 -7.57
N TYR A 209 -1.28 14.07 -8.68
CA TYR A 209 -1.21 12.63 -8.90
C TYR A 209 -0.81 12.38 -10.35
N LYS A 210 0.22 11.56 -10.55
CA LYS A 210 0.80 11.30 -11.86
C LYS A 210 1.16 9.84 -12.04
N VAL A 211 0.72 9.25 -13.13
CA VAL A 211 1.21 7.94 -13.59
C VAL A 211 2.13 8.16 -14.78
N ILE A 212 3.43 7.95 -14.59
CA ILE A 212 4.45 8.26 -15.60
C ILE A 212 4.73 7.07 -16.52
N SER A 213 5.12 7.34 -17.76
CA SER A 213 5.56 6.29 -18.69
C SER A 213 6.86 5.64 -18.21
N THR A 214 7.01 4.35 -18.50
CA THR A 214 8.28 3.60 -18.35
C THR A 214 9.00 3.39 -19.67
N LEU A 215 8.45 3.90 -20.77
CA LEU A 215 9.08 3.85 -22.09
C LEU A 215 10.24 4.86 -22.13
N THR A 216 11.44 4.38 -22.38
CA THR A 216 12.65 5.18 -22.58
C THR A 216 12.84 5.53 -24.06
N ASP A 217 13.71 6.51 -24.34
CA ASP A 217 13.92 7.05 -25.69
C ASP A 217 14.47 6.01 -26.69
N ASP A 218 15.12 4.96 -26.20
CA ASP A 218 15.58 3.80 -26.98
C ASP A 218 14.49 2.75 -27.24
N GLY A 219 13.25 3.03 -26.81
CA GLY A 219 12.09 2.16 -27.02
C GLY A 219 11.97 1.00 -26.01
N ILE A 220 12.78 1.00 -24.96
CA ILE A 220 12.75 -0.03 -23.91
C ILE A 220 11.74 0.34 -22.82
N LEU A 221 11.06 -0.66 -22.26
CA LEU A 221 10.21 -0.47 -21.08
C LEU A 221 11.04 -0.82 -19.84
N ALA A 222 11.27 0.17 -18.97
CA ALA A 222 12.02 -0.02 -17.73
C ALA A 222 11.30 -0.94 -16.71
N SER A 223 9.98 -1.08 -16.84
CA SER A 223 9.13 -1.93 -16.02
C SER A 223 7.82 -2.18 -16.76
N ASP A 224 7.18 -3.33 -16.49
CA ASP A 224 5.82 -3.64 -16.91
C ASP A 224 4.76 -2.89 -16.09
N HIS A 225 5.16 -2.24 -15.00
CA HIS A 225 4.34 -1.30 -14.25
C HIS A 225 4.84 0.14 -14.40
N ARG A 226 3.90 1.07 -14.51
CA ARG A 226 4.13 2.51 -14.50
C ARG A 226 4.19 3.04 -13.07
N PRO A 227 5.23 3.82 -12.71
CA PRO A 227 5.29 4.46 -11.42
C PRO A 227 4.10 5.40 -11.19
N VAL A 228 3.53 5.29 -9.99
CA VAL A 228 2.52 6.21 -9.46
C VAL A 228 3.24 7.20 -8.53
N ILE A 229 3.03 8.49 -8.77
CA ILE A 229 3.65 9.58 -8.02
C ILE A 229 2.53 10.48 -7.50
N THR A 230 2.63 10.90 -6.25
CA THR A 230 1.71 11.87 -5.66
C THR A 230 2.47 12.87 -4.80
N ASP A 231 2.07 14.13 -4.92
CA ASP A 231 2.55 15.21 -4.05
C ASP A 231 1.54 15.38 -2.92
N VAL A 232 2.02 15.24 -1.68
CA VAL A 232 1.21 15.26 -0.46
C VAL A 232 1.74 16.30 0.49
N PHE A 233 0.82 17.07 1.10
CA PHE A 233 1.07 18.10 2.10
C PHE A 233 0.35 17.75 3.39
#